data_AF-A0AAW5S9M3-F1
#
_entry.id   AF-A0AAW5S9M3-F1
#
_cell.length_a   1.000
_cell.length_b   1.000
_cell.length_c   1.000
_cell.angle_alpha   90.00
_cell.angle_beta   90.00
_cell.angle_gamma   90.00
#
_symmetry.space_group_name_H-M   'P 1'
#
loop_
_entity.id
_entity.type
_entity.pdbx_description
1 polymer ?
#
loop_
_entity_poly.entity_id
_entity_poly.type
_entity_poly.pdbx_seq_one_letter_code
_entity_poly.pdbx_strand_id
1 'polypeptide(L)'
;MIGSFHPGTEGDKRARPQLELVIVRDPDGDTDCTLFMDGRELVFGAEYDEYQIDAGRGYTYSDWIDARDRAVAAASPAAAARIAAAYDDPPGDQYIDDAPEDWPPR
;
A
#
# COMPACT_ATOMS: atom_id res chain seq x y z
N MET A 1 18.60 -31.84 18.18
CA MET A 1 19.68 -31.12 17.46
C MET A 1 19.00 -30.23 16.43
N ILE A 2 18.88 -28.94 16.74
CA ILE A 2 18.45 -27.90 15.80
C ILE A 2 19.71 -27.07 15.52
N GLY A 3 20.07 -26.97 14.24
CA GLY A 3 21.32 -26.35 13.80
C GLY A 3 21.37 -24.88 14.18
N SER A 4 22.54 -24.42 14.63
CA SER A 4 22.83 -23.01 14.84
C SER A 4 22.64 -22.24 13.55
N PHE A 5 21.67 -21.32 13.56
CA PHE A 5 21.55 -20.27 12.55
C PHE A 5 22.87 -19.50 12.53
N HIS A 6 23.63 -19.63 11.43
CA HIS A 6 24.78 -18.77 11.17
C HIS A 6 24.26 -17.55 10.41
N PRO A 7 24.14 -16.37 11.06
CA PRO A 7 23.94 -15.15 10.30
C PRO A 7 25.16 -14.99 9.37
N GLY A 8 24.91 -14.96 8.07
CA GLY A 8 25.93 -14.62 7.08
C GLY A 8 26.61 -13.32 7.49
N THR A 9 27.93 -13.28 7.33
CA THR A 9 28.81 -12.18 7.72
C THR A 9 28.22 -10.80 7.42
N GLU A 10 27.98 -10.03 8.48
CA GLU A 10 27.49 -8.64 8.49
C GLU A 10 28.49 -7.68 7.83
N GLY A 11 28.59 -7.72 6.51
CA GLY A 11 29.16 -6.64 5.72
C GLY A 11 28.12 -5.55 5.50
N ASP A 12 28.20 -4.49 6.31
CA ASP A 12 27.64 -3.13 6.08
C ASP A 12 26.23 -2.98 5.47
N LYS A 13 25.26 -3.83 5.87
CA LYS A 13 23.83 -3.46 5.74
C LYS A 13 23.39 -2.42 6.78
N ARG A 14 24.19 -2.21 7.82
CA ARG A 14 23.89 -1.30 8.94
C ARG A 14 24.11 0.19 8.65
N ALA A 15 24.70 0.56 7.50
CA ALA A 15 24.85 1.98 7.13
C ALA A 15 23.60 2.63 6.52
N ARG A 16 22.58 1.85 6.12
CA ARG A 16 21.32 2.36 5.56
C ARG A 16 20.14 1.90 6.42
N PRO A 17 19.11 2.75 6.63
CA PRO A 17 17.90 2.34 7.32
C PRO A 17 17.31 1.09 6.69
N GLN A 18 16.97 0.10 7.50
CA GLN A 18 16.32 -1.13 7.06
C GLN A 18 14.83 -1.06 7.36
N LEU A 19 14.00 -1.10 6.31
CA LEU A 19 12.55 -1.19 6.44
C LEU A 19 12.12 -2.63 6.18
N GLU A 20 11.34 -3.20 7.08
CA GLU A 20 10.72 -4.52 6.94
C GLU A 20 9.20 -4.34 6.95
N LEU A 21 8.50 -5.06 6.07
CA LEU A 21 7.05 -5.07 5.98
C LEU A 21 6.57 -6.51 6.09
N VAL A 22 5.73 -6.78 7.08
CA VAL A 22 5.02 -8.05 7.24
C VAL A 22 3.59 -7.84 6.78
N ILE A 23 3.12 -8.72 5.88
CA ILE A 23 1.78 -8.68 5.31
C ILE A 23 1.08 -9.99 5.69
N VAL A 24 -0.07 -9.89 6.36
CA VAL A 24 -0.97 -11.01 6.64
C VAL A 24 -2.26 -10.76 5.89
N ARG A 25 -2.52 -11.56 4.86
CA ARG A 25 -3.73 -11.43 4.03
C ARG A 25 -4.80 -12.41 4.53
N ASP A 26 -5.98 -11.90 4.87
CA ASP A 26 -7.20 -12.70 4.96
C ASP A 26 -7.71 -13.02 3.54
N PRO A 27 -7.87 -14.29 3.14
CA PRO A 27 -8.38 -14.63 1.81
C PRO A 27 -9.80 -14.12 1.55
N ASP A 28 -10.59 -13.91 2.60
CA ASP A 28 -12.00 -13.50 2.53
C ASP A 28 -12.21 -12.08 3.10
N GLY A 29 -11.13 -11.34 3.39
CA GLY A 29 -11.17 -10.08 4.12
C GLY A 29 -10.03 -9.12 3.83
N ASP A 30 -9.73 -8.28 4.81
CA ASP A 30 -8.71 -7.24 4.69
C ASP A 30 -7.28 -7.81 4.80
N THR A 31 -6.32 -6.97 4.45
CA THR A 31 -4.90 -7.26 4.62
C THR A 31 -4.35 -6.44 5.78
N ASP A 32 -3.74 -7.12 6.75
CA ASP A 32 -3.01 -6.50 7.85
C ASP A 32 -1.54 -6.27 7.45
N CYS A 33 -1.08 -5.04 7.61
CA CYS A 33 0.31 -4.66 7.38
C CYS A 33 0.98 -4.24 8.71
N THR A 34 2.20 -4.70 8.94
CA THR A 34 3.04 -4.27 10.06
C THR A 34 4.41 -3.86 9.55
N LEU A 35 4.80 -2.60 9.80
CA LEU A 35 6.10 -2.07 9.41
C LEU A 35 7.08 -2.03 10.57
N PHE A 36 8.33 -2.34 10.28
CA PHE A 36 9.46 -2.20 11.19
C PHE A 36 10.53 -1.33 10.55
N MET A 37 11.12 -0.43 11.33
CA MET A 37 12.32 0.31 10.97
C MET A 37 13.44 -0.10 11.91
N ASP A 38 14.53 -0.63 11.36
CA ASP A 38 15.70 -1.12 12.11
C ASP A 38 15.33 -2.09 13.24
N GLY A 39 14.37 -2.99 12.95
CA GLY A 39 13.86 -3.99 13.89
C GLY A 39 12.87 -3.47 14.94
N ARG A 40 12.53 -2.17 14.94
CA ARG A 40 11.46 -1.61 15.79
C ARG A 40 10.17 -1.48 15.01
N GLU A 41 9.09 -2.03 15.56
CA GLU A 41 7.74 -1.86 15.01
C GLU A 41 7.33 -0.38 15.02
N LEU A 42 6.74 0.07 13.91
CA LEU A 42 6.18 1.41 13.74
C LEU A 42 4.69 1.40 14.12
N VAL A 43 4.22 2.53 14.66
CA VAL A 43 2.81 2.70 15.02
C VAL A 43 2.00 3.27 13.85
N PHE A 44 1.01 2.52 13.38
CA PHE A 44 0.08 2.95 12.33
C PHE A 44 -0.66 4.23 12.71
N GLY A 45 -0.78 5.18 11.78
CA GLY A 45 -1.42 6.48 11.95
C GLY A 45 -0.64 7.50 12.78
N ALA A 46 0.46 7.10 13.42
CA ALA A 46 1.36 8.00 14.13
C ALA A 46 2.72 8.14 13.45
N GLU A 47 3.23 7.04 12.86
CA GLU A 47 4.57 6.97 12.27
C GLU A 47 4.53 6.59 10.79
N TYR A 48 3.46 5.95 10.34
CA TYR A 48 3.21 5.67 8.94
C TYR A 48 1.70 5.61 8.67
N ASP A 49 1.34 5.92 7.42
CA ASP A 49 0.00 5.75 6.87
C ASP A 49 0.03 4.66 5.79
N GLU A 50 -1.09 3.96 5.64
CA GLU A 50 -1.30 2.97 4.59
C GLU A 50 -2.42 3.44 3.66
N TYR A 51 -2.19 3.28 2.36
CA TYR A 51 -3.19 3.57 1.33
C TYR A 51 -3.38 2.31 0.49
N GLN A 52 -4.54 1.67 0.63
CA GLN A 52 -4.95 0.55 -0.22
C GLN A 52 -5.78 1.08 -1.39
N ILE A 53 -5.32 0.81 -2.60
CA ILE A 53 -6.00 1.19 -3.84
C ILE A 53 -6.45 -0.11 -4.50
N ASP A 54 -7.73 -0.41 -4.37
CA ASP A 54 -8.30 -1.70 -4.76
C ASP A 54 -9.66 -1.49 -5.43
N ALA A 55 -9.65 -1.52 -6.77
CA ALA A 55 -10.86 -1.41 -7.58
C ALA A 55 -11.82 -2.61 -7.37
N GLY A 56 -11.31 -3.74 -6.85
CA GLY A 56 -12.10 -4.95 -6.62
C GLY A 56 -13.06 -4.87 -5.43
N ARG A 57 -13.03 -3.80 -4.64
CA ARG A 57 -13.92 -3.62 -3.46
C ARG A 57 -15.36 -3.21 -3.81
N GLY A 58 -15.72 -3.15 -5.10
CA GLY A 58 -17.08 -2.88 -5.56
C GLY A 58 -17.48 -1.42 -5.43
N TYR A 59 -16.62 -0.51 -5.89
CA TYR A 59 -16.89 0.93 -5.89
C TYR A 59 -17.75 1.33 -7.09
N THR A 60 -18.62 2.32 -6.91
CA THR A 60 -19.06 3.15 -8.04
C THR A 60 -17.94 4.10 -8.46
N TYR A 61 -17.97 4.61 -9.69
CA TYR A 61 -16.99 5.58 -10.15
C TYR A 61 -16.98 6.86 -9.30
N SER A 62 -18.14 7.30 -8.79
CA SER A 62 -18.20 8.40 -7.83
C SER A 62 -17.48 8.08 -6.52
N ASP A 63 -17.70 6.88 -5.97
CA ASP A 63 -17.02 6.45 -4.74
C ASP A 63 -15.51 6.33 -4.95
N TRP A 64 -15.11 5.88 -6.13
CA TRP A 64 -13.71 5.77 -6.56
C TRP A 64 -13.02 7.13 -6.58
N ILE A 65 -13.64 8.14 -7.19
CA ILE A 65 -13.11 9.52 -7.23
C ILE A 65 -13.08 10.14 -5.83
N ASP A 66 -14.13 9.95 -5.02
CA ASP A 66 -14.17 10.44 -3.65
C ASP A 66 -13.08 9.78 -2.78
N ALA A 67 -12.77 8.50 -3.00
CA ALA A 67 -11.69 7.80 -2.32
C ALA A 67 -10.32 8.32 -2.75
N ARG A 68 -10.10 8.54 -4.06
CA ARG A 68 -8.90 9.18 -4.61
C ARG A 68 -8.66 10.53 -3.94
N ASP A 69 -9.65 11.41 -3.97
CA ASP A 69 -9.51 12.79 -3.54
C ASP A 69 -9.20 12.86 -2.03
N ARG A 70 -9.83 12.01 -1.23
CA ARG A 70 -9.51 11.85 0.20
C ARG A 70 -8.08 11.36 0.43
N ALA A 71 -7.66 10.32 -0.29
CA ALA A 71 -6.32 9.75 -0.14
C ALA A 71 -5.22 10.74 -0.57
N VAL A 72 -5.41 11.42 -1.70
CA VAL A 72 -4.49 12.44 -2.22
C VAL A 72 -4.37 13.62 -1.27
N ALA A 73 -5.49 14.08 -0.69
CA ALA A 73 -5.47 15.20 0.27
C ALA A 73 -4.78 14.87 1.59
N ALA A 74 -4.85 13.61 2.05
CA ALA A 74 -4.22 13.16 3.28
C ALA A 74 -2.72 12.86 3.13
N ALA A 75 -2.28 12.50 1.93
CA ALA A 75 -0.93 11.99 1.69
C ALA A 75 0.14 13.08 1.56
N SER A 76 1.39 12.70 1.82
CA SER A 76 2.55 13.53 1.47
C SER A 76 2.61 13.79 -0.05
N PRO A 77 3.20 14.90 -0.53
CA PRO A 77 3.21 15.21 -1.97
C PRO A 77 3.76 14.10 -2.87
N ALA A 78 4.79 13.38 -2.41
CA ALA A 78 5.37 12.28 -3.16
C ALA A 78 4.44 11.05 -3.21
N ALA A 79 3.77 10.74 -2.10
CA ALA A 79 2.80 9.65 -2.03
C ALA A 79 1.52 10.01 -2.82
N ALA A 80 1.01 11.22 -2.66
CA ALA A 80 -0.16 11.75 -3.38
C ALA A 80 -0.02 11.62 -4.89
N ALA A 81 1.16 11.93 -5.46
CA ALA A 81 1.42 11.76 -6.88
C ALA A 81 1.34 10.29 -7.34
N ARG A 82 1.80 9.34 -6.50
CA ARG A 82 1.69 7.90 -6.79
C ARG A 82 0.28 7.36 -6.60
N ILE A 83 -0.43 7.84 -5.59
CA ILE A 83 -1.83 7.52 -5.33
C ILE A 83 -2.68 7.98 -6.50
N ALA A 84 -2.58 9.25 -6.91
CA ALA A 84 -3.34 9.78 -8.05
C ALA A 84 -3.13 8.95 -9.32
N ALA A 85 -1.87 8.64 -9.67
CA ALA A 85 -1.57 7.82 -10.83
C ALA A 85 -2.18 6.42 -10.76
N ALA A 86 -2.19 5.79 -9.58
CA ALA A 86 -2.79 4.47 -9.39
C ALA A 86 -4.34 4.49 -9.42
N TYR A 87 -4.96 5.62 -9.03
CA TYR A 87 -6.41 5.81 -9.16
C TYR A 87 -6.84 6.13 -10.59
N ASP A 88 -5.95 6.75 -11.40
CA ASP A 88 -6.25 7.09 -12.80
C ASP A 88 -6.18 5.87 -13.74
N ASP A 89 -5.34 4.87 -13.42
CA ASP A 89 -5.19 3.61 -14.17
C ASP A 89 -5.08 2.41 -13.22
N PRO A 90 -6.17 2.04 -12.51
CA PRO A 90 -6.11 0.96 -11.54
C PRO A 90 -6.14 -0.42 -12.20
N PRO A 91 -5.38 -1.39 -11.68
CA PRO A 91 -5.65 -2.78 -12.00
C PRO A 91 -7.06 -3.16 -11.51
N GLY A 92 -7.85 -3.79 -12.38
CA GLY A 92 -9.22 -4.18 -12.03
C GLY A 92 -10.26 -3.08 -12.25
N ASP A 93 -9.97 -2.09 -13.08
CA ASP A 93 -10.88 -1.03 -13.53
C ASP A 93 -12.28 -1.56 -13.93
N GLN A 94 -12.35 -2.76 -14.51
CA GLN A 94 -13.62 -3.40 -14.87
C GLN A 94 -14.57 -3.70 -13.69
N TYR A 95 -14.10 -3.59 -12.44
CA TYR A 95 -14.90 -3.79 -11.23
C TYR A 95 -15.47 -2.49 -10.66
N ILE A 96 -15.24 -1.36 -11.34
CA ILE A 96 -15.78 -0.06 -10.96
C ILE A 96 -17.06 0.19 -11.77
N ASP A 97 -18.17 0.28 -11.07
CA ASP A 97 -19.49 0.50 -11.68
C ASP A 97 -19.65 1.95 -12.12
N ASP A 98 -20.43 2.19 -13.19
CA ASP A 98 -20.77 3.51 -13.71
C ASP A 98 -19.58 4.39 -14.14
N ALA A 99 -18.44 3.78 -14.45
CA ALA A 99 -17.30 4.49 -15.01
C ALA A 99 -17.60 5.03 -16.44
N PRO A 100 -17.09 6.22 -16.81
CA PRO A 100 -17.17 6.72 -18.18
C PRO A 100 -16.54 5.75 -19.19
N GLU A 101 -17.09 5.69 -20.41
CA GLU A 101 -16.59 4.79 -21.46
C GLU A 101 -15.13 5.06 -21.86
N ASP A 102 -14.65 6.29 -21.67
CA ASP A 102 -13.29 6.73 -21.96
C ASP A 102 -12.34 6.65 -20.75
N TRP A 103 -12.79 6.02 -19.66
CA TRP A 103 -12.00 5.78 -18.45
C TRP A 103 -11.74 4.27 -18.22
N PRO A 104 -10.53 3.87 -17.80
CA PRO A 104 -9.33 4.68 -17.60
C PRO A 104 -8.73 5.16 -18.95
N PRO A 105 -8.03 6.30 -18.97
CA PRO A 105 -7.43 6.84 -20.19
C PRO A 105 -6.32 5.90 -20.71
N ARG A 106 -6.54 5.29 -21.89
CA ARG A 106 -5.60 4.35 -22.53
C ARG A 106 -4.64 5.01 -23.52
#